data_AF-A0A2N6VJ20-F1
#
_entry.id   AF-A0A2N6VJ20-F1
#
_cell.length_a   1.000
_cell.length_b   1.000
_cell.length_c   1.000
_cell.angle_alpha   90.00
_cell.angle_beta   90.00
_cell.angle_gamma   90.00
#
_symmetry.space_group_name_H-M   'P 1'
#
loop_
_entity.id
_entity.type
_entity.pdbx_description
1 polymer ?
#
loop_
_entity_poly.entity_id
_entity_poly.type
_entity_poly.pdbx_seq_one_letter_code
_entity_poly.pdbx_strand_id
1 'polypeptide(L)' 'IEKVNTYLKDHDTSGLDIQIMSPVEAAKHSLARIRKGQDTISVTGNVLRDYNTDLFPILELGTSAKML' A
#
# COMPACT_ATOMS: atom_id res chain seq x y z
N ILE A 1 13.65 5.69 5.26
CA ILE A 1 12.74 5.27 6.35
C ILE A 1 12.79 6.26 7.52
N GLU A 2 13.97 6.72 7.96
CA GLU A 2 14.12 7.68 9.06
C GLU A 2 13.15 8.87 9.03
N LYS A 3 13.05 9.57 7.90
CA LYS A 3 12.10 10.69 7.74
C LYS A 3 10.65 10.29 8.03
N VAL A 4 10.22 9.11 7.58
CA VAL A 4 8.87 8.59 7.83
C VAL A 4 8.66 8.38 9.34
N ASN A 5 9.62 7.78 10.03
CA ASN A 5 9.54 7.57 11.48
C ASN A 5 9.54 8.88 12.28
N THR A 6 10.23 9.91 11.78
CA THR A 6 10.21 11.24 12.42
C THR A 6 8.84 11.88 12.26
N TYR A 7 8.34 12.00 11.03
CA TYR A 7 7.12 12.76 10.75
C TYR A 7 5.83 12.03 11.12
N LEU A 8 5.82 10.70 11.21
CA LEU A 8 4.67 9.97 11.75
C LEU A 8 4.32 10.38 13.18
N LYS A 9 5.31 10.86 13.96
CA LYS A 9 5.09 11.33 15.35
C LYS A 9 4.39 12.68 15.43
N ASP A 10 4.36 13.43 14.33
CA ASP A 10 3.70 14.73 14.26
C ASP A 10 2.18 14.60 14.03
N HIS A 11 1.68 13.36 13.88
CA HIS A 11 0.28 13.05 13.61
C HIS A 11 -0.30 12.12 14.68
N ASP A 12 -1.60 12.27 14.97
CA ASP A 12 -2.31 11.29 15.79
C ASP A 12 -2.51 10.00 14.99
N THR A 13 -1.90 8.92 15.47
CA THR A 13 -1.94 7.58 14.87
C THR A 13 -2.75 6.60 15.72
N SER A 14 -3.47 7.09 16.72
CA SER A 14 -4.30 6.28 17.60
C SER A 14 -5.39 5.54 16.80
N GLY A 15 -5.40 4.21 16.91
CA GLY A 15 -6.35 3.36 16.18
C GLY A 15 -5.99 3.08 14.71
N LEU A 16 -4.83 3.55 14.23
CA LEU A 16 -4.32 3.22 12.89
C LEU A 16 -3.34 2.04 12.95
N ASP A 17 -3.44 1.13 11.98
CA ASP A 17 -2.46 0.07 11.76
C ASP A 17 -1.47 0.52 10.66
N ILE A 18 -0.32 1.06 11.08
CA ILE A 18 0.73 1.57 10.19
C ILE A 18 1.98 0.71 10.34
N GLN A 19 2.38 0.05 9.26
CA GLN A 19 3.49 -0.89 9.25
C GLN A 19 4.50 -0.50 8.17
N ILE A 20 5.79 -0.59 8.48
CA ILE A 20 6.88 -0.34 7.53
C ILE A 20 7.54 -1.68 7.20
N MET A 21 7.42 -2.12 5.95
CA MET A 21 7.95 -3.40 5.47
C MET A 21 8.85 -3.20 4.25
N SER A 22 9.66 -4.21 3.94
CA SER A 22 10.34 -4.29 2.64
C SER A 22 9.29 -4.52 1.53
N PRO A 23 9.57 -4.14 0.27
CA PRO A 23 8.61 -4.28 -0.83
C PRO A 23 8.07 -5.71 -0.99
N VAL A 24 8.93 -6.72 -0.81
CA VAL A 24 8.56 -8.14 -0.95
C VAL A 24 7.60 -8.57 0.15
N GLU A 25 7.87 -8.19 1.40
CA GLU A 25 7.00 -8.56 2.52
C GLU A 25 5.68 -7.78 2.48
N ALA A 26 5.71 -6.51 2.09
CA ALA A 26 4.51 -5.70 1.86
C ALA A 26 3.60 -6.32 0.78
N ALA A 27 4.19 -6.76 -0.35
CA ALA A 27 3.43 -7.40 -1.42
C ALA A 27 2.76 -8.71 -0.95
N LYS A 28 3.50 -9.57 -0.23
CA LYS A 28 2.93 -10.80 0.35
C LYS A 28 1.81 -10.51 1.34
N HIS A 29 1.99 -9.51 2.20
CA HIS A 29 0.99 -9.10 3.19
C HIS A 29 -0.29 -8.61 2.50
N SER A 30 -0.18 -7.70 1.54
CA SER A 30 -1.33 -7.17 0.79
C SER A 30 -2.05 -8.28 0.01
N LEU A 31 -1.31 -9.18 -0.65
CA LEU A 31 -1.90 -10.31 -1.37
C LEU A 31 -2.62 -11.32 -0.46
N ALA A 32 -2.14 -11.50 0.77
CA ALA A 32 -2.82 -12.36 1.74
C ALA A 32 -4.14 -11.72 2.24
N ARG A 33 -4.18 -10.39 2.36
CA ARG A 33 -5.38 -9.63 2.78
C ARG A 33 -6.42 -9.51 1.67
N ILE A 34 -6.03 -9.18 0.44
CA ILE A 34 -6.96 -9.05 -0.69
C ILE A 34 -7.70 -10.38 -0.98
N ARG A 35 -7.02 -11.52 -0.83
CA ARG A 35 -7.65 -12.86 -0.95
C ARG A 35 -8.72 -13.14 0.11
N LYS A 36 -8.70 -12.40 1.23
CA LYS A 36 -9.69 -12.45 2.30
C LYS A 36 -10.75 -11.34 2.18
N GLY A 37 -10.73 -10.57 1.08
CA GLY A 37 -11.62 -9.42 0.89
C GLY A 37 -11.31 -8.25 1.82
N GLN A 38 -10.04 -8.11 2.24
CA GLN A 38 -9.59 -7.02 3.11
C GLN A 38 -8.72 -6.02 2.34
N ASP A 39 -8.90 -4.74 2.65
CA ASP A 39 -8.19 -3.66 1.98
C ASP A 39 -6.85 -3.33 2.65
N THR A 40 -5.90 -2.83 1.87
CA THR A 40 -4.59 -2.39 2.34
C THR A 40 -4.11 -1.21 1.52
N ILE A 41 -3.71 -0.10 2.16
CA ILE A 41 -3.14 1.06 1.46
C ILE A 41 -1.63 0.85 1.30
N SER A 42 -1.12 0.94 0.07
CA SER A 42 0.33 0.92 -0.20
C SER A 42 0.89 2.35 -0.27
N VAL A 43 1.81 2.69 0.62
CA VAL A 43 2.57 3.96 0.57
C VAL A 43 3.96 3.69 -0.01
N THR A 44 4.23 4.18 -1.21
CA THR A 44 5.42 3.80 -1.98
C THR A 44 6.18 5.00 -2.56
N GLY A 45 7.39 4.76 -3.05
CA GLY A 45 8.12 5.72 -3.90
C GLY A 45 7.56 5.79 -5.33
N ASN A 46 8.15 6.66 -6.15
CA ASN A 46 7.63 7.02 -7.48
C ASN A 46 7.49 5.83 -8.45
N VAL A 47 8.48 4.93 -8.52
CA VAL A 47 8.44 3.78 -9.45
C VAL A 47 7.41 2.75 -9.01
N LEU A 48 7.38 2.41 -7.72
CA LEU A 48 6.41 1.45 -7.19
C LEU A 48 4.98 1.99 -7.22
N ARG A 49 4.79 3.31 -7.18
CA ARG A 49 3.47 3.92 -7.40
C ARG A 49 2.95 3.49 -8.77
N ASP A 50 3.73 3.74 -9.81
CA ASP A 50 3.38 3.41 -11.20
C ASP A 50 3.01 1.92 -11.36
N TYR A 51 3.84 1.04 -10.82
CA TYR A 51 3.61 -0.41 -10.91
C TYR A 51 2.36 -0.85 -10.14
N ASN A 52 2.16 -0.34 -8.92
CA ASN A 52 1.04 -0.75 -8.08
C ASN A 52 -0.29 -0.21 -8.62
N THR A 53 -0.31 1.00 -9.17
CA THR A 53 -1.53 1.61 -9.74
C THR A 53 -1.95 0.98 -11.06
N ASP A 54 -1.09 0.22 -11.73
CA ASP A 54 -1.50 -0.67 -12.81
C ASP A 54 -1.87 -2.06 -12.29
N LEU A 55 -1.00 -2.67 -11.48
CA LEU A 55 -1.13 -4.08 -11.07
C LEU A 55 -2.46 -4.36 -10.35
N PHE A 56 -2.78 -3.61 -9.29
CA PHE A 56 -3.94 -3.92 -8.47
C PHE A 56 -5.27 -3.61 -9.17
N PRO A 57 -5.43 -2.47 -9.86
CA PRO A 57 -6.65 -2.20 -10.64
C PRO A 57 -6.89 -3.21 -11.76
N ILE A 58 -5.84 -3.68 -12.43
CA ILE A 58 -5.98 -4.77 -13.41
C ILE A 58 -6.48 -6.06 -12.75
N LEU A 59 -5.95 -6.41 -11.57
CA LEU A 59 -6.39 -7.60 -10.84
C LEU A 59 -7.81 -7.49 -10.27
N GLU A 60 -8.23 -6.29 -9.87
CA GLU A 60 -9.53 -6.04 -9.22
C GLU A 60 -10.65 -5.75 -10.23
N LEU A 61 -10.36 -4.98 -11.29
CA LEU A 61 -11.35 -4.44 -12.22
C LEU A 61 -11.14 -4.91 -13.67
N GLY A 62 -10.04 -5.63 -13.95
CA GLY A 62 -9.66 -6.03 -15.31
C GLY A 62 -9.06 -4.90 -16.15
N THR A 63 -8.86 -3.70 -15.59
CA THR A 63 -8.24 -2.55 -16.28
C THR A 63 -7.76 -1.50 -15.27
N SER A 64 -6.68 -0.79 -15.57
CA SER A 64 -6.20 0.37 -14.80
C SER A 64 -6.77 1.71 -15.28
N ALA A 65 -7.57 1.73 -16.35
CA ALA A 65 -8.12 2.97 -16.93
C ALA A 65 -9.28 3.59 -16.13
N LYS A 66 -9.79 2.90 -15.09
CA LYS A 66 -10.93 3.33 -14.27
C LYS A 66 -10.50 3.64 -12.84
N MET A 67 -9.56 4.57 -12.67
CA MET A 67 -9.01 4.98 -11.38
C MET A 67 -9.31 6.45 -11.08
N LEU A 68 -9.42 6.79 -9.79
CA LEU A 68 -9.60 8.14 -9.24
C LEU A 68 -8.28 8.74 -8.77
#